data_AF-A0A9E1KMC7-F1
#
_entry.id   AF-A0A9E1KMC7-F1
#
_cell.length_a   1.000
_cell.length_b   1.000
_cell.length_c   1.000
_cell.angle_alpha   90.00
_cell.angle_beta   90.00
_cell.angle_gamma   90.00
#
_symmetry.space_group_name_H-M   'P 1'
#
loop_
_entity.id
_entity.type
_entity.pdbx_description
1 polymer ?
#
loop_
_entity_poly.entity_id
_entity_poly.type
_entity_poly.pdbx_seq_one_letter_code
_entity_poly.pdbx_strand_id
1 'polypeptide(L)' 'NLAPRKMRFGTSEGMVLAAGPGGEDLYLLEPHAGAKPGMQVK' A
#
# COMPACT_ATOMS: atom_id res chain seq x y z
N ASN A 1 -9.26 7.53 -2.63
CA ASN A 1 -10.13 6.34 -2.85
C ASN A 1 -10.31 5.48 -1.59
N LEU A 2 -9.77 5.85 -0.42
CA LEU A 2 -10.26 5.39 0.88
C LEU A 2 -10.48 6.61 1.79
N ALA A 3 -11.36 6.49 2.77
CA ALA A 3 -11.49 7.49 3.82
C ALA A 3 -10.23 7.49 4.71
N PRO A 4 -9.72 8.66 5.13
CA PRO A 4 -8.58 8.74 6.04
C PRO A 4 -8.86 8.00 7.35
N ARG A 5 -7.84 7.34 7.92
CA ARG A 5 -7.95 6.66 9.22
C ARG A 5 -7.09 7.35 10.27
N LYS A 6 -7.69 7.71 11.40
CA LYS A 6 -6.96 8.22 12.56
C LYS A 6 -6.25 7.07 13.27
N MET A 7 -4.95 7.21 13.43
CA MET A 7 -4.06 6.28 14.12
C MET A 7 -3.51 6.94 15.39
N ARG A 8 -2.78 6.18 16.21
CA ARG A 8 -2.24 6.67 17.49
C ARG A 8 -1.36 7.93 17.33
N PHE A 9 -0.66 8.06 16.21
CA PHE A 9 0.36 9.10 16.00
C PHE A 9 0.12 9.98 14.75
N GLY A 10 -1.04 9.89 14.12
CA GLY A 10 -1.32 10.65 12.90
C GLY A 10 -2.52 10.11 12.13
N THR A 11 -2.74 10.65 10.94
CA THR A 11 -3.80 10.23 10.04
C THR A 11 -3.18 9.48 8.86
N SER A 12 -3.63 8.26 8.60
CA SER A 12 -3.27 7.52 7.39
C SER A 12 -4.21 7.92 6.25
N GLU A 13 -3.65 8.36 5.14
CA GLU A 13 -4.39 8.80 3.95
C GLU A 13 -4.30 7.79 2.79
N GLY A 14 -3.48 6.74 2.96
CA GLY A 14 -3.20 5.76 1.92
C GLY A 14 -3.34 4.33 2.41
N MET A 15 -3.33 3.40 1.45
CA MET A 15 -3.29 1.96 1.68
C MET A 15 -2.14 1.39 0.87
N VAL A 16 -1.30 0.59 1.51
CA VAL A 16 -0.21 -0.16 0.87
C VAL A 16 -0.73 -1.56 0.56
N LEU A 17 -0.40 -2.10 -0.61
CA LEU A 17 -0.80 -3.44 -1.03
C LEU A 17 0.34 -4.45 -0.75
N ALA A 18 -0.04 -5.61 -0.23
CA ALA A 18 0.86 -6.73 0.06
C ALA A 18 0.14 -8.05 -0.24
N ALA A 19 0.89 -9.13 -0.45
CA ALA A 19 0.37 -10.47 -0.70
C ALA A 19 1.10 -11.51 0.15
N GLY A 20 0.43 -12.60 0.51
CA GLY A 20 1.00 -13.70 1.28
C GLY A 20 -0.07 -14.50 2.05
N PRO A 21 0.28 -15.67 2.62
CA PRO A 21 -0.66 -16.50 3.38
C PRO A 21 -1.09 -15.86 4.72
N GLY A 22 -0.48 -14.73 5.12
CA GLY A 22 -0.82 -13.96 6.31
C GLY A 22 0.12 -14.22 7.48
N GLY A 23 0.00 -13.41 8.53
CA GLY A 23 0.92 -13.47 9.66
C GLY A 23 2.29 -12.88 9.31
N GLU A 24 3.34 -13.67 9.47
CA GLU A 24 4.73 -13.25 9.23
C GLU A 24 5.09 -13.27 7.73
N ASP A 25 4.39 -14.07 6.94
CA ASP A 25 4.61 -14.22 5.51
C ASP A 25 3.78 -13.18 4.73
N LEU A 26 4.24 -11.93 4.75
CA LEU A 26 3.68 -10.81 3.98
C LEU A 26 4.76 -10.16 3.10
N TYR A 27 4.46 -10.05 1.81
CA TYR A 27 5.36 -9.47 0.80
C TYR A 27 4.75 -8.19 0.23
N LEU A 28 5.52 -7.10 0.23
CA LEU A 28 5.10 -5.83 -0.37
C LEU A 28 5.05 -5.95 -1.89
N LEU A 29 3.98 -5.42 -2.50
CA LEU A 29 3.91 -5.34 -3.96
C LEU A 29 4.83 -4.23 -4.46
N GLU A 30 5.73 -4.57 -5.37
CA GLU A 30 6.62 -3.62 -6.01
C GLU A 30 6.14 -3.26 -7.42
N PRO A 31 6.32 -2.01 -7.84
CA PRO A 31 5.97 -1.61 -9.19
C PRO A 31 6.95 -2.22 -10.21
N HIS A 32 6.46 -2.45 -11.43
CA HIS A 32 7.30 -2.89 -12.54
C HIS A 32 8.40 -1.85 -12.86
N ALA A 33 9.51 -2.31 -13.41
CA ALA A 33 10.62 -1.46 -13.80
C ALA A 33 10.14 -0.32 -14.73
N GLY A 34 10.54 0.92 -14.41
CA GLY A 34 10.18 2.12 -15.18
C GLY A 34 8.85 2.78 -14.76
N ALA A 35 8.12 2.21 -13.79
CA ALA A 35 6.98 2.88 -13.19
C ALA A 35 7.38 4.18 -12.48
N LYS A 36 6.55 5.20 -12.58
CA LYS A 36 6.76 6.52 -11.96
C LYS A 36 5.72 6.77 -10.87
N PRO A 37 6.04 7.61 -9.85
CA PRO A 37 5.06 8.02 -8.84
C PRO A 37 3.78 8.56 -9.48
N GLY A 38 2.62 8.13 -8.97
CA GLY A 38 1.30 8.55 -9.46
C GLY A 38 0.75 7.79 -10.67
N MET A 39 1.52 6.86 -11.27
CA MET A 39 0.97 5.95 -12.28
C MET A 39 -0.14 5.08 -11.68
N GLN A 40 -1.27 4.99 -12.39
CA GLN A 40 -2.39 4.14 -11.98
C GLN A 40 -2.10 2.68 -12.30
N VAL A 41 -2.37 1.81 -11.33
CA VAL A 41 -2.38 0.35 -11.52
C VAL A 41 -3.59 0.00 -12.39
N LYS A 42 -3.40 -0.85 -13.39
CA LYS A 42 -4.46 -1.43 -14.23
C LYS A 42 -4.36 -2.95 -14.20
#